data_AF-A0A925B475-F1
#
_entry.id   AF-A0A925B475-F1
#
_cell.length_a   1.000
_cell.length_b   1.000
_cell.length_c   1.000
_cell.angle_alpha   90.00
_cell.angle_beta   90.00
_cell.angle_gamma   90.00
#
_symmetry.space_group_name_H-M   'P 1'
#
loop_
_entity.id
_entity.type
_entity.pdbx_description
1 polymer ?
#
loop_
_entity_poly.entity_id
_entity_poly.type
_entity_poly.pdbx_seq_one_letter_code
_entity_poly.pdbx_strand_id
1 'polypeptide(L)'
;PPPDPGVFGVPPGPDADWVRRRLTPHPFGTLDSPLRLRHPIGNGRPCTYVACTNPDYAPLASHRAFARSLPGWGYRELAAGHDAMVTAPGPLVALLQELTA
;
A
#
# COMPACT_ATOMS: atom_id res chain seq x y z
N PRO A 1 -12.49 -3.37 16.23
CA PRO A 1 -11.15 -3.86 16.64
C PRO A 1 -10.19 -3.71 15.45
N PRO A 2 -8.87 -3.62 15.68
CA PRO A 2 -7.92 -3.74 14.56
C PRO A 2 -8.04 -5.13 13.90
N PRO A 3 -7.89 -5.24 12.57
CA PRO A 3 -7.79 -6.55 11.90
C PRO A 3 -6.58 -7.36 12.37
N ASP A 4 -6.59 -8.67 12.17
CA ASP A 4 -5.38 -9.48 12.39
C ASP A 4 -4.30 -9.10 11.35
N PRO A 5 -3.00 -9.05 11.72
CA PRO A 5 -1.91 -8.75 10.78
C PRO A 5 -1.90 -9.61 9.52
N GLY A 6 -2.40 -10.84 9.59
CA GLY A 6 -2.53 -11.73 8.42
C GLY A 6 -3.41 -11.15 7.31
N VAL A 7 -4.36 -10.28 7.63
CA VAL A 7 -5.17 -9.56 6.63
C VAL A 7 -4.30 -8.69 5.72
N PHE A 8 -3.19 -8.17 6.24
CA PHE A 8 -2.23 -7.35 5.51
C PHE A 8 -1.06 -8.17 4.93
N GLY A 9 -1.18 -9.50 4.91
CA GLY A 9 -0.16 -10.40 4.36
C GLY A 9 1.02 -10.65 5.29
N VAL A 10 0.91 -10.33 6.58
CA VAL A 10 1.95 -10.65 7.59
C VAL A 10 1.67 -12.03 8.20
N PRO A 11 2.47 -13.08 7.89
CA PRO A 11 2.23 -14.42 8.41
C PRO A 11 2.51 -14.51 9.93
N PRO A 12 1.95 -15.52 10.63
CA PRO A 12 2.24 -15.73 12.05
C PRO A 12 3.74 -15.81 12.34
N GLY A 13 4.18 -15.11 13.40
CA GLY A 13 5.59 -15.04 13.79
C GLY A 13 5.92 -13.72 14.49
N PRO A 14 7.21 -13.47 14.77
CA PRO A 14 7.66 -12.29 15.49
C PRO A 14 7.20 -10.96 14.87
N ASP A 15 7.13 -10.89 13.54
CA ASP A 15 6.65 -9.69 12.84
C ASP A 15 5.16 -9.47 13.05
N ALA A 16 4.33 -10.52 12.96
CA ALA A 16 2.90 -10.41 13.26
C ALA A 16 2.66 -10.00 14.72
N ASP A 17 3.45 -10.52 15.67
CA ASP A 17 3.35 -10.12 17.08
C ASP A 17 3.75 -8.66 17.27
N TRP A 18 4.79 -8.21 16.56
CA TRP A 18 5.24 -6.82 16.54
C TRP A 18 4.19 -5.87 15.95
N VAL A 19 3.49 -6.27 14.89
CA VAL A 19 2.39 -5.50 14.28
C VAL A 19 1.20 -5.48 15.23
N ARG A 20 0.77 -6.64 15.74
CA ARG A 20 -0.42 -6.78 16.60
C ARG A 20 -0.37 -5.90 17.83
N ARG A 21 0.80 -5.79 18.49
CA ARG A 21 0.97 -4.92 19.67
C ARG A 21 0.97 -3.41 19.36
N ARG A 22 1.04 -3.02 18.09
CA ARG A 22 1.06 -1.62 17.62
C ARG A 22 -0.20 -1.22 16.85
N LEU A 23 -0.91 -2.19 16.31
CA LEU A 23 -2.10 -1.95 15.51
C LEU A 23 -3.28 -1.58 16.41
N THR A 24 -3.80 -0.37 16.23
CA THR A 24 -4.96 0.15 16.98
C THR A 24 -6.19 0.25 16.07
N PRO A 25 -7.42 0.30 16.61
CA PRO A 25 -8.61 0.57 15.81
C PRO A 25 -8.46 1.85 14.97
N HIS A 26 -8.73 1.77 13.67
CA HIS A 26 -8.82 2.95 12.80
C HIS A 26 -10.14 3.69 13.05
N PRO A 27 -10.16 5.02 13.24
CA PRO A 27 -11.39 5.78 13.33
C PRO A 27 -12.24 5.62 12.07
N PHE A 28 -13.48 5.15 12.18
CA PHE A 28 -14.30 4.87 10.99
C PHE A 28 -14.58 6.12 10.15
N GLY A 29 -14.80 7.28 10.79
CA GLY A 29 -15.17 8.52 10.10
C GLY A 29 -14.14 9.01 9.08
N THR A 30 -12.87 8.59 9.16
CA THR A 30 -11.85 8.97 8.16
C THR A 30 -11.99 8.23 6.84
N LEU A 31 -12.75 7.13 6.79
CA LEU A 31 -13.03 6.39 5.55
C LEU A 31 -14.07 7.12 4.67
N ASP A 32 -15.06 7.77 5.29
CA ASP A 32 -16.16 8.45 4.60
C ASP A 32 -15.97 9.97 4.51
N SER A 33 -14.93 10.50 5.16
CA SER A 33 -14.64 11.94 5.13
C SER A 33 -14.21 12.38 3.72
N PRO A 34 -14.92 13.34 3.09
CA PRO A 34 -14.62 13.71 1.71
C PRO A 34 -13.32 14.50 1.60
N LEU A 35 -12.42 14.06 0.71
CA LEU A 35 -11.22 14.82 0.33
C LEU A 35 -11.52 15.74 -0.86
N ARG A 36 -11.50 17.05 -0.64
CA ARG A 36 -11.68 18.06 -1.70
C ARG A 36 -10.34 18.44 -2.32
N LEU A 37 -10.07 17.92 -3.52
CA LEU A 37 -8.88 18.29 -4.29
C LEU A 37 -9.13 19.59 -5.08
N ARG A 38 -8.16 20.52 -5.01
CA ARG A 38 -8.15 21.76 -5.81
C ARG A 38 -7.33 21.63 -7.11
N HIS A 39 -6.59 20.54 -7.24
CA HIS A 39 -5.72 20.24 -8.37
C HIS A 39 -6.04 18.82 -8.89
N PRO A 40 -5.68 18.50 -10.15
CA PRO A 40 -5.75 17.14 -10.65
C PRO A 40 -4.97 16.15 -9.78
N ILE A 41 -5.37 14.88 -9.81
CA ILE A 41 -4.68 13.79 -9.11
C ILE A 41 -3.19 13.76 -9.54
N GLY A 42 -2.29 13.70 -8.57
CA GLY A 42 -0.84 13.79 -8.78
C GLY A 42 -0.27 15.22 -8.83
N ASN A 43 -1.12 16.25 -8.92
CA ASN A 43 -0.73 17.66 -8.85
C ASN A 43 0.47 18.06 -9.75
N GLY A 44 0.52 17.49 -10.96
CA GLY A 44 1.60 17.75 -11.93
C GLY A 44 2.98 17.18 -11.54
N ARG A 45 3.05 16.30 -10.53
CA ARG A 45 4.29 15.64 -10.11
C ARG A 45 4.40 14.24 -10.71
N PRO A 46 5.63 13.74 -10.95
CA PRO A 46 5.85 12.33 -11.22
C PRO A 46 5.22 11.48 -10.11
N CYS A 47 4.39 10.53 -10.48
CA CYS A 47 3.69 9.64 -9.56
C CYS A 47 3.90 8.20 -10.01
N THR A 48 4.14 7.30 -9.06
CA THR A 48 4.24 5.86 -9.33
C THR A 48 3.37 5.08 -8.35
N TYR A 49 2.56 4.16 -8.87
CA TYR A 49 1.85 3.18 -8.05
C TYR A 49 2.69 1.90 -7.93
N VAL A 50 2.91 1.42 -6.70
CA VAL A 50 3.59 0.15 -6.42
C VAL A 50 2.54 -0.88 -5.97
N ALA A 51 2.30 -1.89 -6.80
CA ALA A 51 1.38 -2.97 -6.50
C ALA A 51 2.12 -4.15 -5.84
N CYS A 52 1.74 -4.48 -4.61
CA CYS A 52 2.17 -5.70 -3.94
C CYS A 52 1.31 -6.88 -4.44
N THR A 53 1.93 -7.94 -4.97
CA THR A 53 1.25 -8.99 -5.74
C THR A 53 1.30 -10.39 -5.13
N ASN A 54 1.97 -10.59 -3.99
CA ASN A 54 2.14 -11.93 -3.42
C ASN A 54 2.17 -11.95 -1.87
N PRO A 55 1.04 -12.24 -1.19
CA PRO A 55 -0.28 -12.47 -1.78
C PRO A 55 -0.91 -11.18 -2.33
N ASP A 56 -1.78 -11.31 -3.32
CA ASP A 56 -2.59 -10.18 -3.77
C ASP A 56 -3.58 -9.75 -2.67
N TYR A 57 -3.72 -8.44 -2.48
CA TYR A 57 -4.69 -7.87 -1.55
C TYR A 57 -5.94 -7.44 -2.31
N ALA A 58 -6.94 -8.34 -2.35
CA ALA A 58 -8.17 -8.19 -3.11
C ALA A 58 -8.94 -6.86 -2.88
N PRO A 59 -9.01 -6.30 -1.65
CA PRO A 59 -9.69 -5.02 -1.42
C PRO A 59 -9.15 -3.85 -2.26
N LEU A 60 -7.92 -3.94 -2.75
CA LEU A 60 -7.29 -2.89 -3.58
C LEU A 60 -7.39 -3.13 -5.09
N ALA A 61 -8.13 -4.14 -5.56
CA ALA A 61 -8.24 -4.44 -6.99
C ALA A 61 -8.73 -3.24 -7.83
N SER A 62 -9.78 -2.55 -7.37
CA SER A 62 -10.29 -1.34 -8.03
C SER A 62 -9.28 -0.19 -8.04
N HIS A 63 -8.46 -0.08 -6.99
CA HIS A 63 -7.44 0.95 -6.85
C HIS A 63 -6.29 0.71 -7.82
N ARG A 64 -5.87 -0.56 -8.00
CA ARG A 64 -4.87 -0.94 -9.01
C ARG A 64 -5.36 -0.64 -10.42
N ALA A 65 -6.60 -0.99 -10.74
CA ALA A 65 -7.21 -0.68 -12.03
C ALA A 65 -7.28 0.84 -12.27
N PHE A 66 -7.71 1.60 -11.26
CA PHE A 66 -7.74 3.05 -11.32
C PHE A 66 -6.34 3.64 -11.57
N ALA A 67 -5.32 3.23 -10.80
CA ALA A 67 -3.96 3.70 -10.97
C ALA A 67 -3.40 3.40 -12.38
N ARG A 68 -3.67 2.21 -12.94
CA ARG A 68 -3.30 1.86 -14.32
C ARG A 68 -3.99 2.73 -15.37
N SER A 69 -5.18 3.26 -15.08
CA SER A 69 -5.92 4.15 -15.99
C SER A 69 -5.43 5.60 -15.97
N LEU A 70 -4.63 6.00 -14.97
CA LEU A 70 -4.16 7.38 -14.83
C LEU A 70 -3.02 7.67 -15.81
N PRO A 71 -3.17 8.65 -16.72
CA PRO A 71 -2.13 8.99 -17.67
C PRO A 71 -0.92 9.59 -16.95
N GLY A 72 0.28 9.22 -17.39
CA GLY A 72 1.55 9.72 -16.84
C GLY A 72 1.95 9.14 -15.48
N TRP A 73 1.16 8.22 -14.91
CA TRP A 73 1.55 7.49 -13.70
C TRP A 73 2.41 6.28 -14.06
N GLY A 74 3.55 6.14 -13.37
CA GLY A 74 4.33 4.91 -13.39
C GLY A 74 3.58 3.79 -12.68
N TYR A 75 3.82 2.55 -13.10
CA TYR A 75 3.28 1.37 -12.44
C TYR A 75 4.38 0.35 -12.23
N ARG A 76 4.61 -0.03 -10.97
CA ARG A 76 5.59 -1.05 -10.57
C ARG A 76 4.88 -2.15 -9.80
N GLU A 77 5.45 -3.35 -9.87
CA GLU A 77 4.99 -4.49 -9.09
C GLU A 77 6.09 -4.95 -8.15
N LEU A 78 5.70 -5.41 -6.97
CA LEU A 78 6.56 -5.98 -5.96
C LEU A 78 5.96 -7.31 -5.52
N ALA A 79 6.74 -8.38 -5.61
CA ALA A 79 6.33 -9.72 -5.19
C ALA A 79 6.36 -9.86 -3.66
N ALA A 80 5.47 -9.13 -2.98
CA ALA A 80 5.30 -9.09 -1.53
C ALA A 80 3.82 -8.92 -1.15
N GLY A 81 3.51 -9.06 0.14
CA GLY A 81 2.18 -8.79 0.71
C GLY A 81 1.91 -7.29 0.90
N HIS A 82 0.71 -6.95 1.38
CA HIS A 82 0.30 -5.54 1.55
C HIS A 82 1.25 -4.76 2.46
N ASP A 83 1.63 -5.35 3.59
CA ASP A 83 2.63 -4.78 4.50
C ASP A 83 4.06 -5.14 4.04
N ALA A 84 4.41 -4.79 2.80
CA ALA A 84 5.74 -5.04 2.22
C ALA A 84 6.87 -4.36 3.01
N MET A 85 6.58 -3.24 3.70
CA MET A 85 7.55 -2.59 4.58
C MET A 85 7.92 -3.41 5.82
N VAL A 86 7.07 -4.37 6.19
CA VAL A 86 7.33 -5.32 7.29
C VAL A 86 7.92 -6.61 6.72
N THR A 87 7.28 -7.16 5.70
CA THR A 87 7.57 -8.51 5.19
C THR A 87 8.70 -8.57 4.15
N ALA A 88 8.95 -7.47 3.43
CA ALA A 88 9.96 -7.38 2.38
C ALA A 88 10.65 -6.00 2.34
N PRO A 89 11.20 -5.49 3.48
CA PRO A 89 11.75 -4.15 3.56
C PRO A 89 12.93 -3.91 2.59
N GLY A 90 13.80 -4.90 2.41
CA GLY A 90 14.93 -4.81 1.47
C GLY A 90 14.48 -4.60 0.01
N PRO A 91 13.66 -5.53 -0.55
CA PRO A 91 13.09 -5.37 -1.88
C PRO A 91 12.29 -4.06 -2.06
N LEU A 92 11.52 -3.65 -1.06
CA LEU A 92 10.79 -2.38 -1.10
C LEU A 92 11.75 -1.18 -1.18
N VAL A 93 12.79 -1.14 -0.34
CA VAL A 93 13.77 -0.05 -0.35
C VAL A 93 14.52 0.03 -1.68
N ALA A 94 14.95 -1.11 -2.24
CA ALA A 94 15.62 -1.14 -3.54
C ALA A 94 14.72 -0.56 -4.64
N LEU A 95 13.44 -0.97 -4.67
CA LEU A 95 12.46 -0.43 -5.62
C LEU A 95 12.26 1.08 -5.45
N LEU A 96 12.16 1.57 -4.21
CA LEU A 96 12.01 3.00 -3.95
C LEU A 96 13.24 3.81 -4.38
N GLN A 97 14.45 3.27 -4.20
CA GLN A 97 15.68 3.92 -4.66
C GLN A 97 15.74 4.03 -6.18
N GLU A 98 15.34 2.98 -6.91
CA GLU A 98 15.24 3.01 -8.38
C GLU A 98 14.28 4.10 -8.88
N LEU A 99 13.20 4.38 -8.15
CA LEU A 99 12.21 5.40 -8.53
C LEU A 99 12.66 6.84 -8.26
N THR A 100 13.76 7.01 -7.53
CA THR A 100 14.35 8.33 -7.23
C THR A 100 15.53 8.70 -8.11
N ALA A 101 16.02 7.75 -8.92
CA ALA A 101 17.07 7.98 -9.91
C ALA A 101 16.50 8.64 -11.17
#